data_AF-A0A7S3WIX6-F1
#
_entry.id   AF-A0A7S3WIX6-F1
#
_cell.length_a   1.000
_cell.length_b   1.000
_cell.length_c   1.000
_cell.angle_alpha   90.00
_cell.angle_beta   90.00
_cell.angle_gamma   90.00
#
_symmetry.space_group_name_H-M   'P 1'
#
loop_
_entity.id
_entity.type
_entity.pdbx_description
1 polymer ?
#
loop_
_entity_poly.entity_id
_entity_poly.type
_entity_poly.pdbx_seq_one_letter_code
_entity_poly.pdbx_strand_id
1 'polypeptide(L)'
;ANLRDIIVRTSATIVLSSEWRRTQAMRDSLGVMLRGADCPQLRDATAVLKVREDLVKHDPAIQWCERRAREIGGWLKQHPEVTSWVAVDDLDFNWADSVRVSGTPLIKHRSVLTHAKHCITEANVERAVQILEKAPTLTEEEAAVQVSEAIRSVNEALARGTPLQE
;
A
#
# COMPACT_ATOMS: atom_id res chain seq x y z
N ALA A 1 -3.32 -16.24 -10.05
CA ALA A 1 -2.06 -16.38 -10.83
C ALA A 1 -1.04 -15.30 -10.44
N ASN A 2 -1.34 -14.01 -10.66
CA ASN A 2 -0.33 -12.95 -10.59
C ASN A 2 0.26 -12.67 -9.19
N LEU A 3 -0.54 -12.74 -8.11
CA LEU A 3 0.00 -12.66 -6.75
C LEU A 3 1.00 -13.79 -6.46
N ARG A 4 0.69 -15.01 -6.91
CA ARG A 4 1.56 -16.19 -6.74
C ARG A 4 2.89 -15.98 -7.46
N ASP A 5 2.86 -15.38 -8.65
CA ASP A 5 4.10 -15.14 -9.42
C ASP A 5 5.06 -14.19 -8.68
N ILE A 6 4.54 -13.10 -8.10
CA ILE A 6 5.33 -12.20 -7.23
C ILE A 6 6.00 -13.00 -6.12
N ILE A 7 5.24 -13.85 -5.44
CA ILE A 7 5.73 -14.61 -4.28
C ILE A 7 6.76 -15.66 -4.69
N VAL A 8 6.53 -16.41 -5.76
CA VAL A 8 7.47 -17.45 -6.22
C VAL A 8 8.80 -16.83 -6.66
N ARG A 9 8.77 -15.68 -7.35
CA ARG A 9 9.97 -15.01 -7.83
C ARG A 9 10.79 -14.36 -6.72
N THR A 10 10.15 -13.87 -5.68
CA THR A 10 10.79 -13.05 -4.64
C THR A 10 10.90 -13.72 -3.29
N SER A 11 10.23 -14.87 -3.09
CA SER A 11 10.01 -15.50 -1.79
C SER A 11 9.35 -14.58 -0.75
N ALA A 12 8.65 -13.52 -1.20
CA ALA A 12 8.00 -12.58 -0.30
C ALA A 12 6.87 -13.23 0.52
N THR A 13 6.74 -12.81 1.77
CA THR A 13 5.62 -13.19 2.63
C THR A 13 4.51 -12.15 2.58
N ILE A 14 3.26 -12.57 2.74
CA ILE A 14 2.10 -11.68 2.68
C ILE A 14 1.78 -11.12 4.08
N VAL A 15 1.66 -9.80 4.18
CA VAL A 15 1.13 -9.10 5.36
C VAL A 15 -0.13 -8.38 4.95
N LEU A 16 -1.22 -8.56 5.70
CA LEU A 16 -2.53 -8.04 5.33
C LEU A 16 -2.79 -6.66 5.95
N SER A 17 -3.20 -5.69 5.13
CA SER A 17 -3.65 -4.38 5.64
C SER A 17 -5.06 -4.47 6.28
N SER A 18 -5.41 -3.50 7.13
CA SER A 18 -6.64 -3.52 7.94
C SER A 18 -7.94 -3.69 7.16
N GLU A 19 -8.05 -3.11 5.97
CA GLU A 19 -9.28 -3.06 5.18
C GLU A 19 -9.69 -4.41 4.58
N TRP A 20 -8.74 -5.30 4.39
CA TRP A 20 -9.01 -6.66 3.91
C TRP A 20 -9.46 -7.61 5.03
N ARG A 21 -9.40 -7.18 6.29
CA ARG A 21 -9.67 -8.00 7.47
C ARG A 21 -10.57 -7.31 8.50
N ARG A 22 -11.54 -6.53 8.03
CA ARG A 22 -12.49 -5.82 8.91
C ARG A 22 -13.21 -6.77 9.87
N THR A 23 -13.39 -8.02 9.48
CA THR A 23 -13.90 -9.10 10.34
C THR A 23 -13.00 -10.32 10.29
N GLN A 24 -13.08 -11.16 11.32
CA GLN A 24 -12.36 -12.45 11.34
C GLN A 24 -12.77 -13.34 10.16
N ALA A 25 -14.06 -13.34 9.80
CA ALA A 25 -14.57 -14.09 8.65
C ALA A 25 -13.93 -13.65 7.31
N MET A 26 -13.69 -12.35 7.11
CA MET A 26 -12.98 -11.86 5.92
C MET A 26 -11.54 -12.37 5.87
N ARG A 27 -10.84 -12.34 7.02
CA ARG A 27 -9.48 -12.87 7.13
C ARG A 27 -9.44 -14.38 6.84
N ASP A 28 -10.38 -15.14 7.39
CA ASP A 28 -10.44 -16.59 7.22
C ASP A 28 -10.74 -16.96 5.76
N SER A 29 -11.65 -16.22 5.11
CA SER A 29 -11.96 -16.37 3.69
C SER A 29 -10.73 -16.12 2.82
N LEU A 30 -9.93 -15.08 3.12
CA LEU A 30 -8.65 -14.84 2.44
C LEU A 30 -7.68 -16.01 2.61
N GLY A 31 -7.60 -16.60 3.81
CA GLY A 31 -6.80 -17.80 4.04
C GLY A 31 -7.23 -18.98 3.17
N VAL A 32 -8.54 -19.22 3.03
CA VAL A 32 -9.09 -20.26 2.14
C VAL A 32 -8.73 -19.97 0.68
N MET A 33 -8.90 -18.73 0.23
CA MET A 33 -8.56 -18.34 -1.16
C MET A 33 -7.06 -18.50 -1.45
N LEU A 34 -6.18 -18.12 -0.51
CA LEU A 34 -4.74 -18.30 -0.67
C LEU A 34 -4.36 -19.78 -0.75
N ARG A 35 -4.98 -20.64 0.06
CA ARG A 35 -4.78 -22.10 -0.03
C ARG A 35 -5.23 -22.65 -1.36
N GLY A 36 -6.43 -22.28 -1.82
CA GLY A 36 -6.97 -22.72 -3.12
C GLY A 36 -6.16 -22.24 -4.32
N ALA A 37 -5.36 -21.19 -4.15
CA ALA A 37 -4.49 -20.63 -5.19
C ALA A 37 -3.02 -21.08 -5.07
N ASP A 38 -2.70 -22.04 -4.20
CA ASP A 38 -1.33 -22.48 -3.89
C ASP A 38 -0.39 -21.31 -3.54
N CYS A 39 -0.91 -20.32 -2.81
CA CYS A 39 -0.15 -19.22 -2.25
C CYS A 39 0.20 -19.49 -0.78
N PRO A 40 1.37 -19.04 -0.30
CA PRO A 40 1.67 -19.01 1.12
C PRO A 40 0.59 -18.31 1.93
N GLN A 41 0.40 -18.76 3.17
CA GLN A 41 -0.55 -18.14 4.10
C GLN A 41 -0.05 -16.76 4.55
N LEU A 42 -0.99 -15.96 5.06
CA LEU A 42 -0.67 -14.67 5.67
C LEU A 42 0.32 -14.86 6.81
N ARG A 43 1.47 -14.17 6.73
CA ARG A 43 2.46 -14.14 7.82
C ARG A 43 1.92 -13.35 9.00
N ASP A 44 1.34 -12.19 8.71
CA ASP A 44 0.85 -11.28 9.73
C ASP A 44 -0.17 -10.29 9.16
N ALA A 45 -0.60 -9.33 9.96
CA ALA A 45 -1.43 -8.23 9.53
C ALA A 45 -1.11 -6.92 10.29
N THR A 46 -1.20 -5.80 9.59
CA THR A 46 -0.93 -4.47 10.19
C THR A 46 -1.99 -4.12 11.23
N ALA A 47 -1.68 -3.26 12.20
CA ALA A 47 -2.67 -2.75 13.15
C ALA A 47 -3.86 -2.09 12.44
N VAL A 48 -5.01 -2.00 13.11
CA VAL A 48 -6.17 -1.23 12.63
C VAL A 48 -6.16 0.12 13.33
N LEU A 49 -5.87 1.19 12.60
CA LEU A 49 -5.78 2.53 13.18
C LEU A 49 -7.04 3.35 12.90
N LYS A 50 -7.30 4.35 13.75
CA LYS A 50 -8.32 5.37 13.46
C LYS A 50 -7.81 6.36 12.43
N VAL A 51 -8.74 7.01 11.73
CA VAL A 51 -8.45 8.21 10.93
C VAL A 51 -7.91 9.29 11.86
N ARG A 52 -6.91 10.05 11.42
CA ARG A 52 -6.39 11.17 12.21
C ARG A 52 -7.44 12.28 12.30
N GLU A 53 -7.51 12.93 13.45
CA GLU A 53 -8.52 13.96 13.72
C GLU A 53 -8.45 15.14 12.73
N ASP A 54 -7.26 15.53 12.29
CA ASP A 54 -7.05 16.61 11.32
C ASP A 54 -7.51 16.25 9.90
N LEU A 55 -7.63 14.95 9.58
CA LEU A 55 -8.04 14.46 8.27
C LEU A 55 -9.53 14.07 8.20
N VAL A 56 -10.29 14.13 9.29
CA VAL A 56 -11.71 13.72 9.32
C VAL A 56 -12.56 14.46 8.29
N LYS A 57 -12.22 15.71 7.98
CA LYS A 57 -12.92 16.55 7.00
C LYS A 57 -12.32 16.52 5.59
N HIS A 58 -11.25 15.75 5.39
CA HIS A 58 -10.61 15.60 4.08
C HIS A 58 -11.31 14.55 3.24
N ASP A 59 -10.94 14.47 1.96
CA ASP A 59 -11.43 13.45 1.04
C ASP A 59 -11.22 12.02 1.61
N PRO A 60 -12.21 11.11 1.52
CA PRO A 60 -12.07 9.74 1.99
C PRO A 60 -10.85 8.99 1.44
N ALA A 61 -10.43 9.29 0.20
CA ALA A 61 -9.23 8.72 -0.41
C ALA A 61 -7.98 9.05 0.42
N ILE A 62 -7.83 10.30 0.84
CA ILE A 62 -6.75 10.76 1.71
C ILE A 62 -6.81 10.01 3.03
N GLN A 63 -7.99 9.92 3.65
CA GLN A 63 -8.16 9.24 4.93
C GLN A 63 -7.75 7.77 4.86
N TRP A 64 -8.13 7.06 3.79
CA TRP A 64 -7.81 5.65 3.60
C TRP A 64 -6.33 5.41 3.30
N CYS A 65 -5.76 6.16 2.35
CA CYS A 65 -4.35 6.04 1.96
C CYS A 65 -3.44 6.37 3.13
N GLU A 66 -3.68 7.49 3.82
CA GLU A 66 -2.86 7.94 4.94
C GLU A 66 -2.87 6.94 6.09
N ARG A 67 -4.06 6.45 6.46
CA ARG A 67 -4.19 5.44 7.52
C ARG A 67 -3.41 4.18 7.17
N ARG A 68 -3.51 3.70 5.94
CA ARG A 68 -2.80 2.50 5.49
C ARG A 68 -1.28 2.70 5.48
N ALA A 69 -0.80 3.88 5.11
CA ALA A 69 0.63 4.22 5.21
C ALA A 69 1.14 4.22 6.66
N ARG A 70 0.34 4.73 7.61
CA ARG A 70 0.66 4.64 9.06
C ARG A 70 0.68 3.22 9.57
N GLU A 71 -0.29 2.40 9.18
CA GLU A 71 -0.39 1.00 9.57
C GLU A 71 0.83 0.19 9.10
N ILE A 72 1.19 0.34 7.82
CA ILE A 72 2.38 -0.28 7.23
C ILE A 72 3.64 0.22 7.94
N GLY A 73 3.77 1.54 8.14
CA GLY A 73 4.91 2.12 8.84
C GLY A 73 5.04 1.64 10.29
N GLY A 74 3.94 1.49 11.00
CA GLY A 74 3.91 0.95 12.36
C GLY A 74 4.35 -0.51 12.41
N TRP A 75 3.88 -1.33 11.47
CA TRP A 75 4.28 -2.72 11.36
C TRP A 75 5.78 -2.84 11.03
N LEU A 76 6.28 -2.11 10.03
CA LEU A 76 7.70 -2.15 9.66
C LEU A 76 8.65 -1.75 10.81
N LYS A 77 8.24 -0.82 11.68
CA LYS A 77 9.04 -0.47 12.88
C LYS A 77 9.16 -1.62 13.88
N GLN A 78 8.16 -2.51 13.94
CA GLN A 78 8.17 -3.69 14.79
C GLN A 78 8.91 -4.87 14.15
N HIS A 79 9.19 -4.78 12.85
CA HIS A 79 9.80 -5.81 12.03
C HIS A 79 11.07 -5.31 11.32
N PRO A 80 12.13 -4.94 12.06
CA PRO A 80 13.37 -4.42 11.48
C PRO A 80 14.10 -5.44 10.58
N GLU A 81 13.76 -6.73 10.68
CA GLU A 81 14.25 -7.77 9.77
C GLU A 81 13.74 -7.61 8.33
N VAL A 82 12.69 -6.82 8.11
CA VAL A 82 12.09 -6.57 6.79
C VAL A 82 12.78 -5.38 6.13
N THR A 83 13.73 -5.66 5.25
CA THR A 83 14.52 -4.63 4.54
C THR A 83 13.94 -4.26 3.17
N SER A 84 13.07 -5.10 2.61
CA SER A 84 12.40 -4.87 1.33
C SER A 84 10.91 -5.23 1.42
N TRP A 85 10.07 -4.40 0.80
CA TRP A 85 8.62 -4.53 0.84
C TRP A 85 7.98 -3.73 -0.29
N VAL A 86 6.76 -4.12 -0.64
CA VAL A 86 5.89 -3.43 -1.60
C VAL A 86 4.44 -3.45 -1.12
N ALA A 87 3.75 -2.32 -1.25
CA ALA A 87 2.30 -2.25 -1.06
C ALA A 87 1.60 -2.48 -2.40
N VAL A 88 0.76 -3.50 -2.50
CA VAL A 88 -0.05 -3.79 -3.69
C VAL A 88 -1.50 -3.50 -3.36
N ASP A 89 -2.08 -2.50 -4.02
CA ASP A 89 -3.36 -1.94 -3.60
C ASP A 89 -4.09 -1.23 -4.74
N ASP A 90 -5.40 -1.02 -4.64
CA ASP A 90 -6.21 -0.26 -5.59
C ASP A 90 -6.30 1.23 -5.23
N LEU A 91 -5.66 1.63 -4.13
CA LEU A 91 -5.53 3.02 -3.72
C LEU A 91 -4.22 3.67 -4.19
N ASP A 92 -4.29 4.91 -4.68
CA ASP A 92 -3.10 5.68 -5.03
C ASP A 92 -2.43 6.25 -3.77
N PHE A 93 -1.26 5.74 -3.42
CA PHE A 93 -0.51 6.22 -2.26
C PHE A 93 0.09 7.62 -2.41
N ASN A 94 -0.06 8.29 -3.57
CA ASN A 94 0.15 9.74 -3.66
C ASN A 94 -0.74 10.51 -2.68
N TRP A 95 -1.97 10.03 -2.44
CA TRP A 95 -2.88 10.62 -1.45
C TRP A 95 -2.35 10.52 -0.01
N ALA A 96 -1.54 9.50 0.31
CA ALA A 96 -0.90 9.39 1.62
C ALA A 96 0.34 10.28 1.72
N ASP A 97 1.17 10.29 0.68
CA ASP A 97 2.44 11.03 0.66
C ASP A 97 2.20 12.55 0.70
N SER A 98 1.06 13.05 0.23
CA SER A 98 0.69 14.48 0.26
C SER A 98 0.37 15.02 1.66
N VAL A 99 -0.09 14.16 2.57
CA VAL A 99 -0.43 14.51 3.98
C VAL A 99 0.45 13.79 4.99
N ARG A 100 1.61 13.33 4.53
CA ARG A 100 2.56 12.53 5.28
C ARG A 100 3.01 13.25 6.56
N VAL A 101 3.06 12.51 7.66
CA VAL A 101 3.63 12.98 8.92
C VAL A 101 5.06 12.48 9.11
N SER A 102 5.82 13.18 9.96
CA SER A 102 7.16 12.72 10.32
C SER A 102 7.12 11.32 10.94
N GLY A 103 8.06 10.47 10.55
CA GLY A 103 8.16 9.10 11.06
C GLY A 103 7.23 8.07 10.40
N THR A 104 6.41 8.44 9.40
CA THR A 104 5.78 7.45 8.50
C THR A 104 6.64 7.27 7.24
N PRO A 105 6.69 6.05 6.66
CA PRO A 105 7.41 5.83 5.42
C PRO A 105 6.76 6.63 4.30
N LEU A 106 7.58 7.14 3.38
CA LEU A 106 7.09 7.55 2.07
C LEU A 106 6.73 6.27 1.32
N ILE A 107 5.53 6.18 0.75
CA ILE A 107 4.98 4.88 0.34
C ILE A 107 4.74 4.77 -1.17
N LYS A 108 4.49 5.87 -1.90
CA LYS A 108 4.18 5.80 -3.33
C LYS A 108 5.26 5.06 -4.13
N HIS A 109 6.53 5.35 -3.86
CA HIS A 109 7.67 4.75 -4.55
C HIS A 109 7.83 3.24 -4.29
N ARG A 110 7.20 2.74 -3.22
CA ARG A 110 7.13 1.31 -2.83
C ARG A 110 5.72 0.74 -3.00
N SER A 111 4.90 1.36 -3.84
CA SER A 111 3.54 0.90 -4.10
C SER A 111 3.32 0.53 -5.55
N VAL A 112 2.39 -0.40 -5.75
CA VAL A 112 1.86 -0.80 -7.05
C VAL A 112 0.36 -0.57 -7.02
N LEU A 113 -0.08 0.42 -7.80
CA LEU A 113 -1.50 0.69 -8.00
C LEU A 113 -2.10 -0.37 -8.93
N THR A 114 -3.07 -1.10 -8.42
CA THR A 114 -3.86 -2.10 -9.13
C THR A 114 -5.19 -1.50 -9.56
N HIS A 115 -5.90 -2.18 -10.46
CA HIS A 115 -7.20 -1.74 -10.94
C HIS A 115 -8.29 -2.62 -10.36
N ALA A 116 -9.35 -2.05 -9.77
CA ALA A 116 -10.41 -2.82 -9.10
C ALA A 116 -11.02 -3.92 -10.00
N LYS A 117 -11.19 -3.64 -11.30
CA LYS A 117 -11.75 -4.61 -12.28
C LYS A 117 -10.75 -5.61 -12.86
N HIS A 118 -9.48 -5.23 -12.98
CA HIS A 118 -8.45 -6.06 -13.63
C HIS A 118 -7.49 -6.71 -12.63
N CYS A 119 -7.65 -6.40 -11.34
CA CYS A 119 -6.82 -6.83 -10.24
C CYS A 119 -5.32 -6.57 -10.55
N ILE A 120 -4.46 -7.49 -10.13
CA ILE A 120 -3.01 -7.45 -10.39
C ILE A 120 -2.78 -7.89 -11.84
N THR A 121 -2.25 -7.00 -12.67
CA THR A 121 -1.82 -7.30 -14.05
C THR A 121 -0.38 -7.81 -14.11
N GLU A 122 0.09 -8.30 -15.25
CA GLU A 122 1.50 -8.69 -15.44
C GLU A 122 2.47 -7.51 -15.24
N ALA A 123 2.10 -6.31 -15.71
CA ALA A 123 2.88 -5.10 -15.46
C ALA A 123 2.98 -4.77 -13.96
N ASN A 124 1.91 -5.04 -13.20
CA ASN A 124 1.95 -4.89 -11.74
C ASN A 124 2.90 -5.90 -11.09
N VAL A 125 2.94 -7.13 -11.59
CA VAL A 125 3.87 -8.17 -11.13
C VAL A 125 5.32 -7.73 -11.35
N GLU A 126 5.67 -7.33 -12.57
CA GLU A 126 7.04 -6.90 -12.88
C GLU A 126 7.47 -5.72 -12.00
N ARG A 127 6.57 -4.75 -11.79
CA ARG A 127 6.85 -3.62 -10.92
C ARG A 127 7.04 -4.05 -9.46
N ALA A 128 6.20 -4.95 -8.95
CA ALA A 128 6.30 -5.44 -7.58
C ALA A 128 7.61 -6.21 -7.35
N VAL A 129 7.98 -7.09 -8.28
CA VAL A 129 9.24 -7.84 -8.25
C VAL A 129 10.44 -6.89 -8.27
N GLN A 130 10.43 -5.89 -9.15
CA GLN A 130 11.48 -4.88 -9.20
C GLN A 130 11.64 -4.13 -7.87
N ILE A 131 10.54 -3.73 -7.23
CA ILE A 131 10.59 -3.06 -5.91
C ILE A 131 11.16 -4.00 -4.84
N LEU A 132 10.77 -5.28 -4.87
CA LEU A 132 11.20 -6.26 -3.87
C LEU A 132 12.68 -6.63 -4.01
N GLU A 133 13.17 -6.84 -5.22
CA GLU A 133 14.57 -7.21 -5.50
C GLU A 133 15.51 -6.01 -5.40
N LYS A 134 15.06 -4.84 -5.84
CA LYS A 134 15.83 -3.60 -5.80
C LYS A 134 15.02 -2.54 -5.04
N ALA A 135 15.01 -2.72 -3.72
CA ALA A 135 14.35 -1.83 -2.78
C ALA A 135 14.72 -0.36 -3.10
N PRO A 136 13.76 0.48 -3.52
CA PRO A 136 14.06 1.84 -3.89
C PRO A 136 14.46 2.63 -2.65
N THR A 137 15.63 3.24 -2.70
CA THR A 137 16.14 4.14 -1.67
C THR A 137 16.14 5.53 -2.26
N LEU A 138 15.42 6.45 -1.62
CA LEU A 138 15.39 7.84 -2.01
C LEU A 138 16.41 8.60 -1.18
N THR A 139 17.14 9.49 -1.83
CA THR A 139 17.85 10.58 -1.17
C THR A 139 16.85 11.54 -0.52
N GLU A 140 17.33 12.40 0.40
CA GLU A 140 16.49 13.43 1.02
C GLU A 140 15.89 14.38 -0.02
N GLU A 141 16.64 14.70 -1.07
CA GLU A 141 16.20 15.54 -2.18
C GLU A 141 15.08 14.87 -2.98
N GLU A 142 15.27 13.61 -3.40
CA GLU A 142 14.24 12.86 -4.13
C GLU A 142 12.98 12.67 -3.30
N ALA A 143 13.12 12.43 -1.99
CA ALA A 143 11.98 12.33 -1.08
C ALA A 143 11.22 13.66 -0.98
N ALA A 144 11.93 14.80 -0.89
CA ALA A 144 11.30 16.13 -0.85
C ALA A 144 10.59 16.47 -2.17
N VAL A 145 11.19 16.13 -3.32
CA VAL A 145 10.57 16.28 -4.64
C VAL A 145 9.29 15.46 -4.70
N GLN A 146 9.34 14.18 -4.34
CA GLN A 146 8.18 13.30 -4.38
C GLN A 146 7.03 13.79 -3.50
N VAL A 147 7.32 14.28 -2.28
CA VAL A 147 6.29 14.87 -1.41
C VAL A 147 5.67 16.11 -2.07
N SER A 148 6.50 16.98 -2.65
CA SER A 148 6.02 18.20 -3.32
C SER A 148 5.13 17.87 -4.53
N GLU A 149 5.50 16.86 -5.31
CA GLU A 149 4.71 16.38 -6.43
C GLU A 149 3.40 15.73 -6.00
N ALA A 150 3.42 14.95 -4.92
CA ALA A 150 2.22 14.34 -4.33
C ALA A 150 1.22 15.43 -3.89
N ILE A 151 1.69 16.47 -3.18
CA ILE A 151 0.87 17.62 -2.78
C ILE A 151 0.24 18.29 -3.99
N ARG A 152 1.05 18.61 -5.01
CA ARG A 152 0.56 19.25 -6.25
C ARG A 152 -0.51 18.39 -6.94
N SER A 153 -0.21 17.11 -7.17
CA SER A 153 -1.09 16.19 -7.90
C SER A 153 -2.43 15.99 -7.19
N VAL A 154 -2.39 15.85 -5.86
CA VAL A 154 -3.60 15.70 -5.02
C VAL A 154 -4.46 16.96 -5.06
N ASN A 155 -3.86 18.14 -4.91
CA ASN A 155 -4.59 19.40 -4.97
C ASN A 155 -5.28 19.60 -6.33
N GLU A 156 -4.59 19.24 -7.42
CA GLU A 156 -5.18 19.28 -8.76
C GLU A 156 -6.34 18.28 -8.93
N ALA A 157 -6.19 17.06 -8.41
CA ALA A 157 -7.23 16.03 -8.49
C ALA A 157 -8.51 16.45 -7.73
N LEU A 158 -8.34 17.03 -6.54
CA LEU A 158 -9.43 17.60 -5.74
C LEU A 158 -10.10 18.77 -6.46
N ALA A 159 -9.32 19.68 -7.05
CA ALA A 159 -9.85 20.81 -7.81
C ALA A 159 -10.66 20.39 -9.05
N ARG A 160 -10.27 19.28 -9.69
CA ARG A 160 -10.99 18.70 -10.84
C ARG A 160 -12.26 17.94 -10.43
N GLY A 161 -12.51 17.73 -9.14
CA GLY A 161 -13.62 16.91 -8.65
C GLY A 161 -13.55 15.48 -9.18
N THR A 162 -12.33 14.96 -9.39
CA THR A 162 -12.13 13.63 -9.99
C THR A 162 -12.77 12.59 -9.08
N PRO A 163 -13.82 11.88 -9.49
CA PRO A 163 -14.38 10.80 -8.67
C PRO A 163 -13.32 9.70 -8.53
N LEU A 164 -13.28 9.06 -7.37
CA LEU A 164 -12.58 7.79 -7.18
C LEU A 164 -12.98 6.86 -8.34
N GLN A 165 -12.00 6.41 -9.13
CA GLN A 165 -12.26 5.50 -10.25
C GLN A 165 -12.96 4.23 -9.73
N GLU A 166 -14.20 4.02 -10.18
CA GLU A 166 -15.04 2.83 -9.91
C GLU A 166 -14.54 1.55 -10.60
#